data_AF-A0A1B1YXU0-F1
#
_entry.id   AF-A0A1B1YXU0-F1
#
_cell.length_a   1.000
_cell.length_b   1.000
_cell.length_c   1.000
_cell.angle_alpha   90.00
_cell.angle_beta   90.00
_cell.angle_gamma   90.00
#
_symmetry.space_group_name_H-M   'P 1'
#
loop_
_entity.id
_entity.type
_entity.pdbx_description
1 polymer ?
#
loop_
_entity_poly.entity_id
_entity_poly.type
_entity_poly.pdbx_seq_one_letter_code
_entity_poly.pdbx_strand_id
1 'polypeptide(L)'
;MTFAWYAHLRELQHKPWLVAALISWGIALFEYLLQVPANRLGYGPLSLAQLKVMQEIIALSVFVPFAVFYMRQPLRLDYLWAALCLVGAAYFIFRG
;
A
#
# COMPACT_ATOMS: atom_id res chain seq x y z
N MET A 1 4.00 -0.64 -2.18
CA MET A 1 5.05 0.15 -1.52
C MET A 1 5.07 -0.08 0.00
N THR A 2 4.54 -1.21 0.48
CA THR A 2 4.39 -1.44 1.93
C THR A 2 5.71 -1.89 2.54
N PHE A 3 6.40 -2.83 1.89
CA PHE A 3 7.66 -3.35 2.42
C PHE A 3 8.78 -2.32 2.34
N ALA A 4 8.92 -1.61 1.22
CA ALA A 4 9.97 -0.60 1.07
C ALA A 4 9.92 0.49 2.14
N TRP A 5 8.71 0.89 2.56
CA TRP A 5 8.49 1.98 3.53
C TRP A 5 8.58 1.54 4.98
N TYR A 6 8.16 0.31 5.30
CA TYR A 6 8.02 -0.08 6.70
C TYR A 6 9.03 -1.15 7.10
N ALA A 7 9.41 -2.09 6.25
CA ALA A 7 10.23 -3.24 6.67
C ALA A 7 11.60 -2.85 7.26
N HIS A 8 12.20 -1.77 6.76
CA HIS A 8 13.46 -1.24 7.30
C HIS A 8 13.32 -0.73 8.74
N LEU A 9 12.12 -0.31 9.15
CA LEU A 9 11.80 0.07 10.53
C LEU A 9 11.73 -1.13 11.48
N ARG A 10 11.86 -2.36 11.00
CA ARG A 10 11.96 -3.54 11.87
C ARG A 10 13.33 -4.18 11.79
N GLU A 11 13.81 -4.41 10.58
CA GLU A 11 15.03 -5.22 10.34
C GLU A 11 16.31 -4.37 10.31
N LEU A 12 16.19 -3.08 10.00
CA LEU A 12 17.33 -2.20 9.71
C LEU A 12 17.38 -0.98 10.64
N GLN A 13 16.63 -0.99 11.75
CA GLN A 13 16.60 0.13 12.71
C GLN A 13 17.99 0.49 13.26
N HIS A 14 18.85 -0.52 13.44
CA HIS A 14 20.21 -0.34 13.97
C HIS A 14 21.27 -0.11 12.88
N LYS A 15 20.88 -0.15 11.59
CA LYS A 15 21.81 0.04 10.48
C LYS A 15 21.90 1.53 10.11
N PRO A 16 23.03 1.97 9.51
CA PRO A 16 23.14 3.33 9.00
C PRO A 16 22.01 3.62 8.00
N TRP A 17 21.46 4.83 8.08
CA TRP A 17 20.30 5.25 7.30
C TRP A 17 20.49 5.00 5.79
N LEU A 18 21.71 5.18 5.28
CA LEU A 18 22.04 5.00 3.87
C LEU A 18 21.86 3.55 3.41
N VAL A 19 22.20 2.59 4.27
CA VAL A 19 22.01 1.16 3.97
C VAL A 19 20.51 0.82 3.96
N ALA A 20 19.75 1.36 4.91
CA ALA A 20 18.30 1.21 4.92
C ALA A 20 17.67 1.81 3.65
N ALA A 21 18.08 3.01 3.25
CA ALA A 21 17.58 3.68 2.06
C ALA A 21 17.87 2.90 0.77
N LEU A 22 19.10 2.38 0.59
CA LEU A 22 19.49 1.61 -0.59
C LEU A 22 18.70 0.30 -0.71
N ILE A 23 18.52 -0.42 0.41
CA ILE A 23 17.72 -1.65 0.43
C ILE A 23 16.25 -1.33 0.16
N SER A 24 15.70 -0.30 0.80
CA SER A 24 14.33 0.17 0.57
C SER A 24 14.08 0.56 -0.88
N TRP A 25 15.04 1.23 -1.55
CA TRP A 25 14.94 1.53 -2.98
C TRP A 25 14.96 0.28 -3.86
N GLY A 26 15.79 -0.71 -3.52
CA GLY A 26 15.78 -2.00 -4.21
C GLY A 26 14.40 -2.68 -4.13
N ILE A 27 13.80 -2.71 -2.93
CA ILE A 27 12.45 -3.27 -2.73
C ILE A 27 11.39 -2.42 -3.45
N ALA A 28 11.50 -1.09 -3.36
CA ALA A 28 10.56 -0.17 -4.02
C ALA A 28 10.54 -0.39 -5.54
N LEU A 29 11.68 -0.70 -6.17
CA LEU A 29 11.75 -1.01 -7.59
C LEU A 29 10.85 -2.21 -7.94
N PHE A 30 10.94 -3.31 -7.18
CA PHE A 30 10.10 -4.49 -7.41
C PHE A 30 8.61 -4.19 -7.20
N GLU A 31 8.27 -3.44 -6.15
CA GLU A 31 6.88 -3.03 -5.93
C GLU A 31 6.38 -2.13 -7.07
N TYR A 32 7.24 -1.26 -7.62
CA TYR A 32 6.91 -0.36 -8.72
C TYR A 32 6.71 -1.14 -10.02
N LEU A 33 7.55 -2.15 -10.27
CA LEU A 33 7.45 -3.00 -11.46
C LEU A 33 6.13 -3.76 -11.54
N LEU A 34 5.47 -4.03 -10.41
CA LEU A 34 4.13 -4.61 -10.38
C LEU A 34 3.03 -3.55 -10.51
N GLN A 35 3.19 -2.41 -9.82
CA GLN A 35 2.19 -1.35 -9.79
C GLN A 35 2.03 -0.62 -11.14
N VAL A 36 3.12 -0.35 -11.86
CA VAL A 36 3.09 0.37 -13.14
C VAL A 36 2.28 -0.38 -14.22
N PRO A 37 2.55 -1.66 -14.54
CA PRO A 37 1.76 -2.38 -15.53
C PRO A 37 0.32 -2.57 -15.07
N ALA A 38 0.06 -2.82 -13.78
CA ALA A 38 -1.31 -2.93 -13.26
C ALA A 38 -2.12 -1.65 -13.50
N ASN A 39 -1.54 -0.47 -13.19
CA ASN A 39 -2.18 0.81 -13.46
C ASN A 39 -2.38 1.07 -14.96
N ARG A 40 -1.40 0.70 -15.80
CA ARG A 40 -1.54 0.85 -17.26
C ARG A 40 -2.62 -0.04 -17.86
N LEU A 41 -2.74 -1.28 -17.37
CA LEU A 41 -3.79 -2.21 -17.80
C LEU A 41 -5.19 -1.75 -17.35
N GLY A 42 -5.28 -1.17 -16.15
CA GLY A 42 -6.54 -0.60 -15.66
C GLY A 42 -6.92 0.73 -16.32
N TYR A 43 -5.94 1.50 -16.83
CA TYR A 43 -6.19 2.79 -17.48
C TYR A 43 -6.79 2.60 -18.88
N GLY A 44 -8.01 3.08 -19.07
CA GLY A 44 -8.82 2.82 -20.25
C GLY A 44 -10.24 2.41 -19.84
N PRO A 45 -10.42 1.17 -19.30
CA PRO A 45 -11.69 0.76 -18.72
C PRO A 45 -12.04 1.51 -17.41
N LEU A 46 -11.03 1.97 -16.66
CA LEU A 46 -11.21 2.76 -15.45
C LEU A 46 -10.67 4.18 -15.64
N SER A 47 -11.35 5.15 -15.03
CA SER A 47 -10.86 6.52 -14.93
C SER A 47 -9.68 6.64 -13.98
N LEU A 48 -8.90 7.72 -14.11
CA LEU A 48 -7.76 7.99 -13.21
C LEU A 48 -8.18 8.02 -11.73
N ALA A 49 -9.35 8.60 -11.43
CA ALA A 49 -9.89 8.66 -10.07
C ALA A 49 -10.25 7.27 -9.53
N GLN A 50 -10.88 6.43 -10.36
CA GLN A 50 -11.21 5.04 -10.01
C GLN A 50 -9.95 4.22 -9.72
N LEU A 51 -8.90 4.35 -10.54
CA LEU A 51 -7.62 3.70 -10.31
C LEU A 51 -6.98 4.12 -8.98
N LYS A 52 -7.05 5.41 -8.64
CA LYS A 52 -6.48 5.90 -7.38
C LYS A 52 -7.22 5.32 -6.16
N VAL A 53 -8.55 5.32 -6.16
CA VAL A 53 -9.32 4.75 -5.05
C VAL A 53 -9.09 3.24 -4.94
N MET A 54 -9.08 2.53 -6.06
CA MET A 54 -8.73 1.10 -6.07
C MET A 54 -7.34 0.85 -5.49
N GLN A 55 -6.35 1.68 -5.82
CA GLN A 55 -5.01 1.58 -5.26
C GLN A 55 -5.00 1.79 -3.74
N GLU A 56 -5.76 2.73 -3.20
CA GLU A 56 -5.86 2.95 -1.74
C GLU A 56 -6.50 1.76 -1.02
N ILE A 57 -7.54 1.17 -1.61
CA ILE A 57 -8.16 -0.06 -1.09
C ILE A 57 -7.14 -1.19 -1.05
N ILE A 58 -6.45 -1.45 -2.17
CA ILE A 58 -5.41 -2.48 -2.24
C ILE A 58 -4.29 -2.20 -1.23
N ALA A 59 -3.86 -0.93 -1.10
CA ALA A 59 -2.82 -0.54 -0.17
C ALA A 59 -3.22 -0.85 1.27
N LEU A 60 -4.45 -0.49 1.70
CA LEU A 60 -4.93 -0.80 3.04
C LEU A 60 -5.08 -2.32 3.24
N SER A 61 -5.64 -3.04 2.26
CA SER A 61 -5.81 -4.50 2.31
C SER A 61 -4.49 -5.26 2.42
N VAL A 62 -3.40 -4.76 1.82
CA VAL A 62 -2.06 -5.36 1.95
C VAL A 62 -1.36 -4.88 3.23
N PHE A 63 -1.59 -3.63 3.63
CA PHE A 63 -0.99 -3.03 4.82
C PHE A 63 -1.47 -3.70 6.11
N VAL A 64 -2.76 -4.02 6.24
CA VAL A 64 -3.30 -4.61 7.49
C VAL A 64 -2.67 -5.97 7.83
N PRO A 65 -2.62 -6.97 6.93
CA PRO A 65 -1.89 -8.21 7.17
C PRO A 65 -0.40 -7.98 7.44
N PHE A 66 0.23 -7.05 6.70
CA PHE A 66 1.62 -6.68 6.95
C PHE A 66 1.82 -6.13 8.38
N ALA A 67 0.95 -5.24 8.85
CA ALA A 67 1.03 -4.67 10.19
C ALA A 67 0.88 -5.75 11.28
N VAL A 68 -0.05 -6.69 11.10
CA VAL A 68 -0.33 -7.75 12.09
C VAL A 68 0.75 -8.84 12.07
N PHE A 69 1.05 -9.42 10.91
CA PHE A 69 1.93 -10.58 10.81
C PHE A 69 3.41 -10.20 10.80
N TYR A 70 3.76 -9.14 10.07
CA TYR A 70 5.14 -8.68 9.97
C TYR A 70 5.48 -7.72 11.12
N MET A 71 4.76 -6.61 11.28
CA MET A 71 5.11 -5.63 12.33
C MET A 71 4.67 -6.04 13.74
N ARG A 72 3.91 -7.13 13.90
CA ARG A 72 3.38 -7.59 15.19
C ARG A 72 2.58 -6.50 15.92
N GLN A 73 1.96 -5.59 15.18
CA GLN A 73 1.09 -4.57 15.76
C GLN A 73 -0.32 -5.15 16.01
N PRO A 74 -0.96 -4.80 17.13
CA PRO A 74 -2.32 -5.26 17.42
C PRO A 74 -3.29 -4.66 16.39
N LEU A 75 -4.23 -5.49 15.92
CA LEU A 75 -5.28 -5.03 15.03
C LEU A 75 -6.22 -4.07 15.79
N ARG A 76 -6.21 -2.80 15.42
CA ARG A 76 -7.12 -1.79 15.95
C ARG A 76 -8.39 -1.69 15.11
N LEU A 77 -9.51 -1.37 15.76
CA LEU A 77 -10.78 -1.09 15.10
C LEU A 77 -10.69 0.08 14.12
N ASP A 78 -9.70 0.96 14.28
CA ASP A 78 -9.43 2.07 13.37
C ASP A 78 -9.20 1.60 11.92
N TYR A 79 -8.60 0.42 11.71
CA TYR A 79 -8.45 -0.15 10.37
C TYR A 79 -9.79 -0.54 9.74
N LEU A 80 -10.75 -0.98 10.55
CA LEU A 80 -12.10 -1.31 10.09
C LEU A 80 -12.84 -0.03 9.69
N TRP A 81 -12.74 1.03 10.50
CA TRP A 81 -13.32 2.33 10.18
C TRP A 81 -12.70 2.94 8.91
N ALA A 82 -11.38 2.86 8.76
CA ALA A 82 -10.69 3.29 7.55
C ALA A 82 -11.17 2.50 6.31
N ALA A 83 -11.32 1.18 6.43
CA ALA A 83 -11.86 0.35 5.35
C ALA A 83 -13.30 0.74 4.99
N LEU A 84 -14.16 1.01 5.98
CA LEU A 84 -15.52 1.48 5.75
C LEU A 84 -15.54 2.83 5.00
N CYS A 85 -14.68 3.78 5.40
CA CYS A 85 -14.53 5.05 4.70
C CYS A 85 -14.09 4.87 3.24
N LEU A 86 -13.18 3.94 2.97
CA LEU A 86 -12.74 3.62 1.61
C LEU A 86 -13.84 2.96 0.77
N VAL A 87 -14.70 2.13 1.37
CA VAL A 87 -15.90 1.62 0.67
C VAL A 87 -16.83 2.77 0.27
N GLY A 88 -17.03 3.75 1.15
CA GLY A 88 -17.76 4.98 0.80
C GLY A 88 -17.11 5.73 -0.37
N ALA A 89 -15.79 5.92 -0.33
CA ALA A 89 -15.05 6.54 -1.43
C ALA A 89 -15.19 5.76 -2.75
N ALA A 90 -15.14 4.43 -2.70
CA ALA A 90 -15.37 3.56 -3.85
C ALA A 90 -16.77 3.76 -4.43
N TYR A 91 -17.80 3.75 -3.59
CA TYR A 91 -19.17 3.99 -4.04
C TYR A 91 -19.30 5.33 -4.79
N PHE A 92 -18.80 6.43 -4.24
CA PHE A 92 -18.94 7.74 -4.88
C PHE A 92 -18.17 7.88 -6.21
N ILE A 93 -17.03 7.21 -6.34
CA ILE A 93 -16.16 7.29 -7.52
C ILE A 93 -16.56 6.28 -8.61
N PHE A 94 -17.20 5.17 -8.25
CA PHE A 94 -17.61 4.11 -9.19
C PHE A 94 -19.12 4.10 -9.52
N ARG A 95 -19.96 4.92 -8.85
CA ARG A 95 -21.41 5.00 -9.15
C ARG A 95 -21.76 5.61 -10.51
N GLY A 96 -20.79 6.26 -11.17
CA GLY A 96 -20.97 7.02 -12.40
C GLY A 96 -20.45 6.28 -13.62
#